data_AF-A0A7Y3IA59-F1
#
_entry.id   AF-A0A7Y3IA59-F1
#
_cell.length_a   1.000
_cell.length_b   1.000
_cell.length_c   1.000
_cell.angle_alpha   90.00
_cell.angle_beta   90.00
_cell.angle_gamma   90.00
#
_symmetry.space_group_name_H-M   'P 1'
#
loop_
_entity.id
_entity.type
_entity.pdbx_description
1 polymer ?
#
loop_
_entity_poly.entity_id
_entity_poly.type
_entity_poly.pdbx_seq_one_letter_code
_entity_poly.pdbx_strand_id
1 'polypeptide(L)'
;TWAAAGMDRASEDETVRFLSELFADELAGAPLVRNRSLWRQFPTVRNARWSAGNVVLIGDAAHTAHFSVGSGTRLAMLDGIALVEALDGESSVGRALERYEEERRPPVASLQRAAQASLQWFEDVERYWHLEPVQFAFSLLSRSLRISHSNLKERDPGFVAQVDRWVVEQAEKQSGTTVAELERSLGVQRPGREAPPPMFTPFRLRDLVLPNRVGVSAMCQYSCEDGLPDEWHLVHLGSRGIGGAGLIMAEMTAVSRDGRISPGCAGLYCDAHVGPWRRVVDFVHDTSWSKIGIQLGHAGRKGATMLDWEGSNEPLPDDGWPIKSASPIPYFEHSPVPSELTRDEMLAVIADFRQATERALEAGFDMVEVHMAHGYLLASFLSPLTNQREDDYGGSLEKRVRFPAEVLRAVREVWPDERPVSVRISAVDWFPGGNGPEEAVAISQALRKAGCDIVDVSAGQTVPDQRPVYGRQFQTPFADRIRNETGLATMAVGNISSPEDVNSIIAAGRADLCLLARAHLWDPYWTLHAAKALGYPLPWPKPYSTLNEYTPRIVS
;
A
#
# COMPACT_ATOMS: atom_id res chain seq x y z
N THR A 1 -9.92 13.08 -29.57
CA THR A 1 -10.17 11.63 -29.41
C THR A 1 -9.96 10.94 -30.75
N TRP A 2 -9.77 9.61 -30.76
CA TRP A 2 -9.62 8.81 -31.99
C TRP A 2 -10.73 9.10 -33.02
N ALA A 3 -11.99 9.16 -32.57
CA ALA A 3 -13.13 9.51 -33.41
C ALA A 3 -13.11 10.97 -33.90
N ALA A 4 -12.67 11.93 -33.06
CA ALA A 4 -12.57 13.33 -33.47
C ALA A 4 -11.49 13.56 -34.53
N ALA A 5 -10.45 12.73 -34.55
CA ALA A 5 -9.43 12.71 -35.60
C ALA A 5 -9.90 11.99 -36.88
N GLY A 6 -11.13 11.46 -36.92
CA GLY A 6 -11.67 10.70 -38.04
C GLY A 6 -11.01 9.32 -38.25
N MET A 7 -10.20 8.89 -37.29
CA MET A 7 -9.39 7.67 -37.42
C MET A 7 -10.23 6.39 -37.28
N ASP A 8 -11.43 6.49 -36.72
CA ASP A 8 -12.43 5.40 -36.69
C ASP A 8 -12.91 4.97 -38.08
N ARG A 9 -12.74 5.84 -39.08
CA ARG A 9 -13.19 5.66 -40.46
C ARG A 9 -12.06 5.77 -41.49
N ALA A 10 -10.86 6.11 -41.04
CA ALA A 10 -9.69 6.27 -41.90
C ALA A 10 -9.25 4.91 -42.48
N SER A 11 -8.89 4.92 -43.76
CA SER A 11 -8.11 3.85 -44.37
C SER A 11 -6.72 3.74 -43.73
N GLU A 12 -6.04 2.62 -43.98
CA GLU A 12 -4.67 2.42 -43.50
C GLU A 12 -3.72 3.49 -44.07
N ASP A 13 -3.87 3.88 -45.34
CA ASP A 13 -3.10 4.96 -45.97
C ASP A 13 -3.35 6.33 -45.30
N GLU A 14 -4.61 6.63 -44.99
CA GLU A 14 -4.98 7.86 -44.29
C GLU A 14 -4.43 7.88 -42.86
N THR A 15 -4.43 6.74 -42.19
CA THR A 15 -3.84 6.58 -40.85
C THR A 15 -2.32 6.78 -40.91
N VAL A 16 -1.65 6.17 -41.88
CA VAL A 16 -0.19 6.33 -42.07
C VAL A 16 0.16 7.78 -42.35
N ARG A 17 -0.59 8.46 -43.21
CA ARG A 17 -0.38 9.89 -43.49
C ARG A 17 -0.59 10.73 -42.24
N PHE A 18 -1.71 10.52 -41.54
CA PHE A 18 -2.01 11.24 -40.30
C PHE A 18 -0.92 11.06 -39.25
N LEU A 19 -0.47 9.83 -39.00
CA LEU A 19 0.60 9.55 -38.05
C LEU A 19 1.95 10.09 -38.52
N SER A 20 2.22 10.10 -39.83
CA SER A 20 3.45 10.68 -40.38
C SER A 20 3.50 12.20 -40.20
N GLU A 21 2.35 12.88 -40.31
CA GLU A 21 2.22 14.31 -40.01
C GLU A 21 2.32 14.59 -38.51
N LEU A 22 1.65 13.77 -37.70
CA LEU A 22 1.63 13.91 -36.24
C LEU A 22 3.02 13.72 -35.62
N PHE A 23 3.79 12.78 -36.13
CA PHE A 23 5.14 12.43 -35.65
C PHE A 23 6.24 12.91 -36.61
N ALA A 24 6.00 13.98 -37.38
CA ALA A 24 6.94 14.44 -38.40
C ALA A 24 8.31 14.79 -37.83
N ASP A 25 8.33 15.40 -36.64
CA ASP A 25 9.55 15.79 -35.94
C ASP A 25 10.34 14.56 -35.47
N GLU A 26 9.67 13.56 -34.89
CA GLU A 26 10.29 12.32 -34.42
C GLU A 26 10.76 11.43 -35.58
N LEU A 27 10.03 11.43 -36.69
CA LEU A 27 10.38 10.68 -37.89
C LEU A 27 11.59 11.29 -38.61
N ALA A 28 11.86 12.59 -38.44
CA ALA A 28 12.97 13.30 -39.08
C ALA A 28 13.06 13.04 -40.60
N GLY A 29 11.90 12.98 -41.27
CA GLY A 29 11.77 12.71 -42.71
C GLY A 29 11.77 11.21 -43.10
N ALA A 30 11.87 10.29 -42.14
CA ALA A 30 11.72 8.86 -42.40
C ALA A 30 10.25 8.48 -42.67
N PRO A 31 9.97 7.55 -43.59
CA PRO A 31 8.61 7.10 -43.83
C PRO A 31 8.11 6.18 -42.72
N LEU A 32 6.82 6.29 -42.37
CA LEU A 32 6.18 5.35 -41.47
C LEU A 32 5.89 4.02 -42.19
N VAL A 33 6.50 2.94 -41.71
CA VAL A 33 6.34 1.60 -42.30
C VAL A 33 5.11 0.92 -41.76
N ARG A 34 4.23 0.47 -42.66
CA ARG A 34 3.06 -0.33 -42.32
C ARG A 34 3.47 -1.71 -41.84
N ASN A 35 2.84 -2.17 -40.76
CA ASN A 35 2.92 -3.54 -40.33
C ASN A 35 1.50 -4.07 -40.08
N ARG A 36 1.20 -5.27 -40.57
CA ARG A 36 -0.10 -5.91 -40.39
C ARG A 36 -0.19 -6.50 -38.98
N SER A 37 -0.22 -5.63 -37.98
CA SER A 37 -0.43 -6.00 -36.58
C SER A 37 -1.85 -6.51 -36.41
N LEU A 38 -1.99 -7.79 -36.07
CA LEU A 38 -3.27 -8.39 -35.76
C LEU A 38 -3.49 -8.35 -34.25
N TRP A 39 -4.56 -7.71 -33.79
CA TRP A 39 -5.02 -7.83 -32.41
C TRP A 39 -5.43 -9.29 -32.17
N ARG A 40 -4.76 -9.93 -31.22
CA ARG A 40 -5.03 -11.32 -30.84
C ARG A 40 -5.13 -11.39 -29.32
N GLN A 41 -5.98 -12.28 -28.83
CA GLN A 41 -5.94 -12.66 -27.43
C GLN A 41 -4.67 -13.47 -27.19
N PHE A 42 -3.89 -13.06 -26.19
CA PHE A 42 -2.69 -13.77 -25.76
C PHE A 42 -3.01 -14.63 -24.53
N PRO A 43 -3.29 -15.94 -24.69
CA PRO A 43 -3.62 -16.79 -23.56
C PRO A 43 -2.41 -16.95 -22.64
N THR A 44 -2.64 -16.77 -21.34
CA THR A 44 -1.63 -17.10 -20.33
C THR A 44 -1.72 -18.60 -20.01
N VAL A 45 -0.65 -19.34 -20.33
CA VAL A 45 -0.54 -20.78 -20.06
C VAL A 45 0.21 -20.97 -18.75
N ARG A 46 -0.37 -21.76 -17.84
CA ARG A 46 0.26 -22.20 -16.59
C ARG A 46 0.02 -23.69 -16.42
N ASN A 47 1.08 -24.49 -16.51
CA ASN A 47 0.97 -25.93 -16.30
C ASN A 47 1.28 -26.30 -14.84
N ALA A 48 0.47 -27.19 -14.27
CA ALA A 48 0.70 -27.72 -12.93
C ALA A 48 2.01 -28.52 -12.84
N ARG A 49 2.32 -29.29 -13.88
CA ARG A 49 3.58 -30.03 -14.09
C ARG A 49 4.14 -29.67 -15.46
N TRP A 50 5.46 -29.61 -15.58
CA TRP A 50 6.17 -29.25 -16.81
C TRP A 50 6.77 -30.47 -17.50
N SER A 51 6.51 -31.66 -17.00
CA SER A 51 6.95 -32.90 -17.61
C SER A 51 5.90 -34.01 -17.53
N ALA A 52 5.98 -34.93 -18.49
CA ALA A 52 5.18 -36.15 -18.54
C ALA A 52 6.03 -37.27 -19.17
N GLY A 53 6.44 -38.25 -18.35
CA GLY A 53 7.36 -39.29 -18.79
C GLY A 53 8.70 -38.71 -19.23
N ASN A 54 9.06 -38.92 -20.49
CA ASN A 54 10.27 -38.37 -21.10
C ASN A 54 10.02 -37.09 -21.94
N VAL A 55 8.82 -36.51 -21.83
CA VAL A 55 8.48 -35.25 -22.51
C VAL A 55 8.54 -34.12 -21.51
N VAL A 56 9.29 -33.06 -21.84
CA VAL A 56 9.47 -31.87 -21.01
C VAL A 56 9.00 -30.65 -21.77
N LEU A 57 8.23 -29.81 -21.09
CA LEU A 57 7.82 -28.49 -21.56
C LEU A 57 8.83 -27.46 -21.06
N ILE A 58 9.22 -26.56 -21.96
CA ILE A 58 10.11 -25.43 -21.68
C ILE A 58 9.54 -24.14 -22.29
N GLY A 59 9.91 -22.98 -21.74
CA GLY A 59 9.52 -21.68 -22.25
C GLY A 59 8.00 -21.50 -22.30
N ASP A 60 7.51 -20.91 -23.40
CA ASP A 60 6.09 -20.60 -23.58
C ASP A 60 5.19 -21.84 -23.63
N ALA A 61 5.72 -23.03 -23.93
CA ALA A 61 4.94 -24.27 -23.85
C ALA A 61 4.64 -24.68 -22.39
N ALA A 62 5.52 -24.33 -21.45
CA ALA A 62 5.35 -24.61 -20.02
C ALA A 62 4.63 -23.47 -19.30
N HIS A 63 5.01 -22.22 -19.60
CA HIS A 63 4.62 -21.05 -18.82
C HIS A 63 4.83 -19.73 -19.60
N THR A 64 3.78 -19.28 -20.32
CA THR A 64 3.88 -18.03 -21.10
C THR A 64 4.01 -16.80 -20.22
N ALA A 65 4.73 -15.79 -20.69
CA ALA A 65 4.73 -14.44 -20.12
C ALA A 65 4.23 -13.45 -21.18
N HIS A 66 3.34 -12.53 -20.81
CA HIS A 66 2.82 -11.52 -21.72
C HIS A 66 3.96 -10.76 -22.42
N PHE A 67 3.88 -10.62 -23.76
CA PHE A 67 4.96 -10.10 -24.60
C PHE A 67 5.47 -8.71 -24.20
N SER A 68 4.65 -7.94 -23.50
CA SER A 68 4.97 -6.59 -23.01
C SER A 68 6.21 -6.48 -22.09
N VAL A 69 6.73 -7.61 -21.58
CA VAL A 69 7.98 -7.66 -20.79
C VAL A 69 9.15 -8.34 -21.53
N GLY A 70 8.97 -8.72 -22.80
CA GLY A 70 10.05 -9.13 -23.71
C GLY A 70 10.94 -10.27 -23.20
N SER A 71 10.37 -11.32 -22.59
CA SER A 71 11.15 -12.34 -21.87
C SER A 71 10.96 -13.80 -22.32
N GLY A 72 10.12 -14.07 -23.33
CA GLY A 72 9.81 -15.45 -23.76
C GLY A 72 11.03 -16.26 -24.20
N THR A 73 11.87 -15.71 -25.08
CA THR A 73 13.12 -16.37 -25.53
C THR A 73 14.08 -16.63 -24.37
N ARG A 74 14.22 -15.66 -23.46
CA ARG A 74 15.08 -15.80 -22.27
C ARG A 74 14.57 -16.90 -21.35
N LEU A 75 13.25 -17.03 -21.17
CA LEU A 75 12.67 -18.13 -20.38
C LEU A 75 13.07 -19.48 -20.96
N ALA A 76 12.81 -19.70 -22.25
CA ALA A 76 13.12 -20.96 -22.92
C ALA A 76 14.61 -21.33 -22.80
N MET A 77 15.50 -20.35 -22.95
CA MET A 77 16.95 -20.56 -22.79
C MET A 77 17.32 -20.95 -21.36
N LEU A 78 16.80 -20.26 -20.35
CA LEU A 78 17.08 -20.55 -18.94
C LEU A 78 16.48 -21.90 -18.51
N ASP A 79 15.33 -22.26 -19.04
CA ASP A 79 14.72 -23.56 -18.78
C ASP A 79 15.57 -24.68 -19.38
N GLY A 80 16.09 -24.49 -20.60
CA GLY A 80 17.03 -25.42 -21.23
C GLY A 80 18.31 -25.60 -20.41
N ILE A 81 18.89 -24.51 -19.91
CA ILE A 81 20.09 -24.55 -19.05
C ILE A 81 19.82 -25.34 -17.77
N ALA A 82 18.78 -24.97 -17.02
CA ALA A 82 18.46 -25.64 -15.76
C ALA A 82 18.06 -27.12 -15.96
N LEU A 83 17.39 -27.45 -17.07
CA LEU A 83 17.07 -28.84 -17.40
C LEU A 83 18.34 -29.67 -17.63
N VAL A 84 19.32 -29.14 -18.38
CA VAL A 84 20.60 -29.83 -18.60
C VAL A 84 21.36 -29.98 -17.28
N GLU A 85 21.47 -28.92 -16.48
CA GLU A 85 22.14 -28.96 -15.18
C GLU A 85 21.49 -29.96 -14.20
N ALA A 86 20.16 -30.06 -14.21
CA ALA A 86 19.44 -31.04 -13.39
C ALA A 86 19.64 -32.48 -13.91
N LEU A 87 19.66 -32.69 -15.23
CA LEU A 87 19.93 -34.00 -15.83
C LEU A 87 21.36 -34.49 -15.57
N ASP A 88 22.34 -33.59 -15.58
CA ASP A 88 23.74 -33.91 -15.28
C ASP A 88 23.98 -34.13 -13.78
N GLY A 89 23.21 -33.44 -12.93
CA GLY A 89 23.38 -33.45 -11.47
C GLY A 89 22.64 -34.56 -10.72
N GLU A 90 21.58 -35.13 -11.30
CA GLU A 90 20.74 -36.14 -10.63
C GLU A 90 20.95 -37.55 -11.18
N SER A 91 20.83 -38.55 -10.30
CA SER A 91 21.03 -39.97 -10.67
C SER A 91 19.84 -40.60 -11.39
N SER A 92 18.69 -39.90 -11.46
CA SER A 92 17.50 -40.39 -12.15
C SER A 92 16.80 -39.25 -12.90
N VAL A 93 16.24 -39.58 -14.07
CA VAL A 93 15.49 -38.61 -14.90
C VAL A 93 14.30 -38.03 -14.12
N GLY A 94 13.58 -38.84 -13.35
CA GLY A 94 12.46 -38.36 -12.53
C GLY A 94 12.88 -37.25 -11.56
N ARG A 95 13.98 -37.46 -10.82
CA ARG A 95 14.51 -36.45 -9.89
C ARG A 95 15.06 -35.21 -10.61
N ALA A 96 15.72 -35.38 -11.76
CA ALA A 96 16.16 -34.26 -12.58
C ALA A 96 14.99 -33.34 -12.97
N LEU A 97 13.86 -33.93 -13.39
CA LEU A 97 12.68 -33.17 -13.80
C LEU A 97 12.01 -32.46 -12.63
N GLU A 98 11.93 -33.09 -11.46
CA GLU A 98 11.45 -32.45 -10.22
C GLU A 98 12.34 -31.25 -9.85
N ARG A 99 13.67 -31.43 -9.84
CA ARG A 99 14.63 -30.37 -9.53
C ARG A 99 14.55 -29.21 -10.52
N TYR A 100 14.45 -29.50 -11.83
CA TYR A 100 14.23 -28.49 -12.85
C TYR A 100 12.99 -27.63 -12.56
N GLU A 101 11.86 -28.26 -12.24
CA GLU A 101 10.63 -27.54 -11.89
C GLU A 101 10.78 -26.73 -10.60
N GLU A 102 11.37 -27.29 -9.55
CA GLU A 102 11.60 -26.62 -8.27
C GLU A 102 12.47 -25.35 -8.42
N GLU A 103 13.53 -25.44 -9.22
CA GLU A 103 14.45 -24.33 -9.45
C GLU A 103 13.83 -23.22 -10.32
N ARG A 104 13.12 -23.61 -11.38
CA ARG A 104 12.65 -22.66 -12.39
C ARG A 104 11.29 -22.04 -12.06
N ARG A 105 10.44 -22.71 -11.28
CA ARG A 105 9.09 -22.23 -10.93
C ARG A 105 9.09 -20.87 -10.20
N PRO A 106 9.93 -20.60 -9.19
CA PRO A 106 9.96 -19.30 -8.53
C PRO A 106 10.30 -18.10 -9.45
N PRO A 107 11.40 -18.11 -10.25
CA PRO A 107 11.73 -17.01 -11.14
C PRO A 107 10.73 -16.86 -12.29
N VAL A 108 10.15 -17.96 -12.80
CA VAL A 108 9.07 -17.92 -13.80
C VAL A 108 7.83 -17.25 -13.23
N ALA A 109 7.38 -17.65 -12.03
CA ALA A 109 6.22 -17.06 -11.38
C ALA A 109 6.43 -15.55 -11.13
N SER A 110 7.64 -15.15 -10.75
CA SER A 110 8.01 -13.74 -10.60
C SER A 110 7.87 -12.96 -11.91
N LEU A 111 8.36 -13.52 -13.02
CA LEU A 111 8.24 -12.90 -14.34
C LEU A 111 6.79 -12.85 -14.82
N GLN A 112 6.01 -13.92 -14.65
CA GLN A 112 4.59 -13.94 -15.02
C GLN A 112 3.78 -12.90 -14.24
N ARG A 113 4.10 -12.66 -12.97
CA ARG A 113 3.50 -11.55 -12.20
C ARG A 113 3.83 -10.18 -12.79
N ALA A 114 5.10 -9.93 -13.12
CA ALA A 114 5.51 -8.68 -13.76
C ALA A 114 4.85 -8.49 -15.15
N ALA A 115 4.71 -9.58 -15.90
CA ALA A 115 4.03 -9.58 -17.19
C ALA A 115 2.53 -9.28 -17.04
N GLN A 116 1.89 -9.86 -16.01
CA GLN A 116 0.48 -9.59 -15.69
C GLN A 116 0.26 -8.13 -15.30
N ALA A 117 1.12 -7.56 -14.44
CA ALA A 117 1.04 -6.15 -14.07
C ALA A 117 1.20 -5.23 -15.29
N SER A 118 2.13 -5.56 -16.18
CA SER A 118 2.32 -4.83 -17.44
C SER A 118 1.13 -4.96 -18.39
N LEU A 119 0.52 -6.15 -18.51
CA LEU A 119 -0.71 -6.37 -19.30
C LEU A 119 -1.86 -5.52 -18.76
N GLN A 120 -2.13 -5.61 -17.46
CA GLN A 120 -3.21 -4.88 -16.81
C GLN A 120 -3.07 -3.36 -16.99
N TRP A 121 -1.84 -2.84 -16.90
CA TRP A 121 -1.59 -1.42 -17.16
C TRP A 121 -2.02 -1.01 -18.58
N PHE A 122 -1.77 -1.84 -19.60
CA PHE A 122 -2.19 -1.55 -20.97
C PHE A 122 -3.70 -1.70 -21.19
N GLU A 123 -4.32 -2.70 -20.55
CA GLU A 123 -5.78 -2.89 -20.59
C GLU A 123 -6.51 -1.74 -19.91
N ASP A 124 -5.94 -1.20 -18.83
CA ASP A 124 -6.51 -0.11 -18.04
C ASP A 124 -5.89 1.27 -18.38
N VAL A 125 -5.30 1.46 -19.57
CA VAL A 125 -4.54 2.68 -19.88
C VAL A 125 -5.37 3.97 -19.74
N GLU A 126 -6.68 3.89 -19.93
CA GLU A 126 -7.61 5.02 -19.78
C GLU A 126 -7.57 5.62 -18.38
N ARG A 127 -7.29 4.80 -17.35
CA ARG A 127 -7.10 5.23 -15.96
C ARG A 127 -6.05 6.33 -15.84
N TYR A 128 -5.04 6.33 -16.71
CA TYR A 128 -3.87 7.21 -16.61
C TYR A 128 -3.90 8.39 -17.59
N TRP A 129 -4.97 8.59 -18.37
CA TRP A 129 -5.04 9.69 -19.36
C TRP A 129 -4.96 11.09 -18.75
N HIS A 130 -5.23 11.23 -17.46
CA HIS A 130 -5.14 12.48 -16.73
C HIS A 130 -3.72 12.80 -16.23
N LEU A 131 -2.78 11.85 -16.32
CA LEU A 131 -1.40 12.07 -15.87
C LEU A 131 -0.68 13.03 -16.84
N GLU A 132 0.12 13.93 -16.28
CA GLU A 132 1.02 14.78 -17.06
C GLU A 132 2.05 13.94 -17.83
N PRO A 133 2.52 14.38 -19.02
CA PRO A 133 3.35 13.56 -19.89
C PRO A 133 4.59 12.93 -19.24
N VAL A 134 5.29 13.66 -18.36
CA VAL A 134 6.47 13.17 -17.64
C VAL A 134 6.12 12.03 -16.70
N GLN A 135 5.05 12.18 -15.92
CA GLN A 135 4.58 11.15 -15.00
C GLN A 135 3.99 9.95 -15.74
N PHE A 136 3.22 10.18 -16.81
CA PHE A 136 2.69 9.13 -17.67
C PHE A 136 3.83 8.27 -18.25
N ALA A 137 4.88 8.91 -18.79
CA ALA A 137 6.05 8.21 -19.32
C ALA A 137 6.75 7.37 -18.25
N PHE A 138 6.97 7.91 -17.05
CA PHE A 138 7.58 7.16 -15.95
C PHE A 138 6.68 6.00 -15.47
N SER A 139 5.37 6.21 -15.36
CA SER A 139 4.39 5.17 -15.03
C SER A 139 4.41 4.04 -16.06
N LEU A 140 4.37 4.38 -17.36
CA LEU A 140 4.50 3.43 -18.46
C LEU A 140 5.79 2.63 -18.36
N LEU A 141 6.94 3.27 -18.17
CA LEU A 141 8.25 2.59 -18.11
C LEU A 141 8.37 1.69 -16.87
N SER A 142 7.77 2.08 -15.75
CA SER A 142 7.80 1.33 -14.48
C SER A 142 6.63 0.35 -14.29
N ARG A 143 5.69 0.25 -15.25
CA ARG A 143 4.45 -0.55 -15.15
C ARG A 143 4.63 -1.99 -14.66
N SER A 144 5.72 -2.63 -15.08
CA SER A 144 6.01 -4.04 -14.76
C SER A 144 6.54 -4.26 -13.33
N LEU A 145 6.81 -3.18 -12.59
CA LEU A 145 7.46 -3.17 -11.27
C LEU A 145 8.89 -3.75 -11.27
N ARG A 146 9.45 -4.11 -12.43
CA ARG A 146 10.85 -4.55 -12.57
C ARG A 146 11.80 -3.42 -12.93
N ILE A 147 11.25 -2.37 -13.51
CA ILE A 147 11.95 -1.13 -13.81
C ILE A 147 11.50 -0.14 -12.73
N SER A 148 12.49 0.44 -12.06
CA SER A 148 12.29 1.33 -10.94
C SER A 148 13.00 2.66 -11.15
N HIS A 149 12.79 3.59 -10.22
CA HIS A 149 13.47 4.87 -10.21
C HIS A 149 15.00 4.73 -10.30
N SER A 150 15.63 3.96 -9.41
CA SER A 150 17.08 3.74 -9.41
C SER A 150 17.56 3.05 -10.68
N ASN A 151 16.86 1.99 -11.11
CA ASN A 151 17.22 1.25 -12.32
C ASN A 151 17.07 2.09 -13.60
N LEU A 152 16.10 3.01 -13.66
CA LEU A 152 15.99 3.97 -14.75
C LEU A 152 17.07 5.03 -14.67
N LYS A 153 17.47 5.47 -13.48
CA LYS A 153 18.52 6.47 -13.31
C LYS A 153 19.87 5.99 -13.85
N GLU A 154 20.15 4.70 -13.72
CA GLU A 154 21.34 4.07 -14.31
C GLU A 154 21.29 4.02 -15.85
N ARG A 155 20.09 3.88 -16.43
CA ARG A 155 19.90 3.76 -17.89
C ARG A 155 19.78 5.11 -18.59
N ASP A 156 19.06 6.04 -17.98
CA ASP A 156 18.81 7.38 -18.47
C ASP A 156 18.74 8.37 -17.29
N PRO A 157 19.88 8.87 -16.82
CA PRO A 157 19.94 9.83 -15.72
C PRO A 157 19.28 11.16 -16.06
N GLY A 158 19.25 11.55 -17.35
CA GLY A 158 18.65 12.80 -17.81
C GLY A 158 17.13 12.78 -17.66
N PHE A 159 16.50 11.68 -18.09
CA PHE A 159 15.07 11.47 -17.92
C PHE A 159 14.67 11.42 -16.44
N VAL A 160 15.41 10.67 -15.61
CA VAL A 160 15.08 10.61 -14.17
C VAL A 160 15.27 11.97 -13.50
N ALA A 161 16.29 12.76 -13.86
CA ALA A 161 16.43 14.12 -13.35
C ALA A 161 15.25 15.03 -13.76
N GLN A 162 14.67 14.82 -14.95
CA GLN A 162 13.44 15.51 -15.37
C GLN A 162 12.23 15.09 -14.54
N VAL A 163 12.07 13.78 -14.29
CA VAL A 163 11.03 13.25 -13.41
C VAL A 163 11.15 13.82 -12.01
N ASP A 164 12.35 13.82 -11.42
CA ASP A 164 12.57 14.34 -10.06
C ASP A 164 12.22 15.83 -9.95
N ARG A 165 12.62 16.66 -10.93
CA ARG A 165 12.22 18.07 -10.99
C ARG A 165 10.71 18.24 -11.10
N TRP A 166 10.07 17.46 -11.95
CA TRP A 166 8.61 17.50 -12.10
C TRP A 166 7.90 17.12 -10.79
N VAL A 167 8.36 16.07 -10.09
CA VAL A 167 7.79 15.67 -8.79
C VAL A 167 7.93 16.80 -7.76
N VAL A 168 9.10 17.46 -7.72
CA VAL A 168 9.32 18.63 -6.85
C VAL A 168 8.33 19.74 -7.16
N GLU A 169 8.20 20.14 -8.43
CA GLU A 169 7.26 21.20 -8.84
C GLU A 169 5.82 20.88 -8.43
N GLN A 170 5.38 19.63 -8.60
CA GLN A 170 4.05 19.21 -8.16
C GLN A 170 3.90 19.22 -6.64
N ALA A 171 4.93 18.75 -5.91
CA ALA A 171 4.92 18.73 -4.46
C ALA A 171 4.90 20.14 -3.87
N GLU A 172 5.67 21.08 -4.43
CA GLU A 172 5.67 22.49 -4.01
C GLU A 172 4.31 23.15 -4.30
N LYS A 173 3.75 22.91 -5.49
CA LYS A 173 2.42 23.43 -5.86
C LYS A 173 1.32 22.88 -4.95
N GLN A 174 1.36 21.58 -4.64
CA GLN A 174 0.39 20.93 -3.76
C GLN A 174 0.54 21.40 -2.31
N SER A 175 1.78 21.46 -1.82
CA SER A 175 2.05 21.72 -0.41
C SER A 175 2.10 23.19 -0.06
N GLY A 176 2.26 24.10 -1.02
CA GLY A 176 2.51 25.51 -0.76
C GLY A 176 3.80 25.76 0.03
N THR A 177 4.68 24.76 0.12
CA THR A 177 5.98 24.82 0.78
C THR A 177 7.04 24.44 -0.25
N THR A 178 7.99 25.35 -0.49
CA THR A 178 9.11 25.03 -1.38
C THR A 178 10.01 23.97 -0.75
N VAL A 179 10.67 23.15 -1.57
CA VAL A 179 11.67 22.20 -1.08
C VAL A 179 12.81 22.93 -0.36
N ALA A 180 13.17 24.13 -0.80
CA ALA A 180 14.20 24.93 -0.12
C ALA A 180 13.76 25.41 1.28
N GLU A 181 12.49 25.78 1.47
CA GLU A 181 11.95 26.12 2.79
C GLU A 181 11.88 24.89 3.69
N LEU A 182 11.41 23.76 3.15
CA LEU A 182 11.38 22.49 3.84
C LEU A 182 12.79 22.09 4.29
N GLU A 183 13.76 22.03 3.37
CA GLU A 183 15.15 21.66 3.65
C GLU A 183 15.76 22.57 4.73
N ARG A 184 15.49 23.88 4.69
CA ARG A 184 15.92 24.82 5.74
C ARG A 184 15.31 24.49 7.09
N SER A 185 14.01 24.16 7.13
CA SER A 185 13.32 23.79 8.38
C SER A 185 13.85 22.49 8.98
N LEU A 186 14.28 21.56 8.12
CA LEU A 186 14.85 20.28 8.51
C LEU A 186 16.34 20.37 8.86
N GLY A 187 17.03 21.45 8.47
CA GLY A 187 18.48 21.59 8.61
C GLY A 187 19.29 20.86 7.53
N VAL A 188 18.66 20.51 6.41
CA VAL A 188 19.28 19.87 5.25
C VAL A 188 20.21 20.87 4.56
N GLN A 189 21.46 20.47 4.31
CA GLN A 189 22.44 21.28 3.60
C GLN A 189 22.93 20.54 2.35
N ARG A 190 22.47 20.97 1.16
CA ARG A 190 22.81 20.33 -0.11
C ARG A 190 23.69 21.23 -0.98
N PRO A 191 24.86 20.75 -1.43
CA PRO A 191 25.65 21.45 -2.42
C PRO A 191 25.03 21.22 -3.81
N GLY A 192 24.14 22.13 -4.26
CA GLY A 192 23.60 22.10 -5.62
C GLY A 192 22.14 22.50 -5.74
N ARG A 193 21.61 22.43 -6.97
CA ARG A 193 20.19 22.68 -7.30
C ARG A 193 19.48 21.42 -7.83
N GLU A 194 20.03 20.23 -7.55
CA GLU A 194 19.39 18.99 -7.97
C GLU A 194 18.12 18.73 -7.16
N ALA A 195 17.07 18.27 -7.84
CA ALA A 195 15.85 17.83 -7.18
C ALA A 195 16.15 16.70 -6.17
N PRO A 196 15.58 16.71 -4.96
CA PRO A 196 15.65 15.55 -4.07
C PRO A 196 14.97 14.32 -4.70
N PRO A 197 15.29 13.10 -4.23
CA PRO A 197 14.52 11.92 -4.56
C PRO A 197 13.02 12.11 -4.24
N PRO A 198 12.09 11.55 -5.04
CA PRO A 198 10.65 11.72 -4.86
C PRO A 198 10.14 11.49 -3.43
N MET A 199 10.72 10.53 -2.72
CA MET A 199 10.35 10.21 -1.33
C MET A 199 10.60 11.36 -0.34
N PHE A 200 11.52 12.28 -0.62
CA PHE A 200 11.87 13.43 0.25
C PHE A 200 11.23 14.74 -0.21
N THR A 201 10.12 14.65 -0.94
CA THR A 201 9.30 15.82 -1.28
C THR A 201 8.16 16.01 -0.28
N PRO A 202 7.74 17.26 0.00
CA PRO A 202 6.65 17.51 0.93
C PRO A 202 5.31 16.95 0.40
N PHE A 203 4.39 16.71 1.33
CA PHE A 203 3.00 16.39 1.03
C PHE A 203 2.09 17.16 1.97
N ARG A 204 1.10 17.86 1.43
CA ARG A 204 0.06 18.51 2.25
C ARG A 204 -1.25 17.76 2.12
N LEU A 205 -1.87 17.50 3.26
CA LEU A 205 -3.24 17.01 3.37
C LEU A 205 -3.96 17.87 4.39
N ARG A 206 -5.04 18.55 3.97
CA ARG A 206 -5.61 19.66 4.75
C ARG A 206 -4.50 20.68 5.09
N ASP A 207 -4.38 21.10 6.34
CA ASP A 207 -3.30 22.02 6.75
C ASP A 207 -2.05 21.27 7.24
N LEU A 208 -2.11 19.94 7.37
CA LEU A 208 -0.99 19.12 7.77
C LEU A 208 0.02 18.99 6.62
N VAL A 209 1.25 19.47 6.84
CA VAL A 209 2.38 19.29 5.92
C VAL A 209 3.30 18.21 6.47
N LEU A 210 3.44 17.13 5.69
CA LEU A 210 4.43 16.09 5.93
C LEU A 210 5.75 16.45 5.23
N PRO A 211 6.89 16.29 5.91
CA PRO A 211 8.20 16.66 5.37
C PRO A 211 8.77 15.65 4.36
N ASN A 212 8.18 14.45 4.28
CA ASN A 212 8.54 13.44 3.28
C ASN A 212 7.35 12.48 3.06
N ARG A 213 7.48 11.58 2.08
CA ARG A 213 6.43 10.64 1.66
C ARG A 213 6.48 9.28 2.39
N VAL A 214 7.31 9.17 3.44
CA VAL A 214 7.55 7.92 4.17
C VAL A 214 6.74 7.89 5.45
N GLY A 215 5.89 6.87 5.57
CA GLY A 215 5.11 6.61 6.78
C GLY A 215 5.51 5.33 7.50
N VAL A 216 5.26 5.28 8.80
CA VAL A 216 5.24 4.04 9.60
C VAL A 216 3.81 3.54 9.66
N SER A 217 3.56 2.31 9.22
CA SER A 217 2.24 1.69 9.31
C SER A 217 1.86 1.40 10.77
N ALA A 218 0.57 1.45 11.09
CA ALA A 218 0.04 0.96 12.36
C ALA A 218 0.37 -0.53 12.53
N MET A 219 1.01 -0.89 13.64
CA MET A 219 1.45 -2.25 13.99
C MET A 219 1.16 -2.52 15.47
N CYS A 220 0.23 -3.43 15.77
CA CYS A 220 -0.08 -3.79 17.16
C CYS A 220 1.16 -4.27 17.91
N GLN A 221 1.42 -3.70 19.08
CA GLN A 221 2.54 -4.08 19.94
C GLN A 221 2.13 -5.08 21.02
N TYR A 222 0.83 -5.18 21.31
CA TYR A 222 0.28 -6.11 22.30
C TYR A 222 0.96 -6.00 23.68
N SER A 223 1.37 -4.78 24.04
CA SER A 223 2.21 -4.49 25.22
C SER A 223 1.51 -3.60 26.25
N CYS A 224 0.21 -3.34 26.12
CA CYS A 224 -0.55 -2.54 27.07
C CYS A 224 -1.15 -3.41 28.18
N GLU A 225 -1.25 -2.85 29.38
CA GLU A 225 -2.14 -3.36 30.43
C GLU A 225 -3.43 -2.55 30.41
N ASP A 226 -4.56 -3.20 30.19
CA ASP A 226 -5.87 -2.54 30.10
C ASP A 226 -5.92 -1.34 29.15
N GLY A 227 -5.23 -1.44 28.01
CA GLY A 227 -5.20 -0.37 27.02
C GLY A 227 -4.30 0.82 27.34
N LEU A 228 -3.62 0.84 28.49
CA LEU A 228 -2.67 1.89 28.84
C LEU A 228 -1.33 1.69 28.11
N PRO A 229 -0.93 2.61 27.21
CA PRO A 229 0.41 2.59 26.66
C PRO A 229 1.41 2.97 27.75
N ASP A 230 2.60 2.41 27.63
CA ASP A 230 3.68 2.48 28.61
C ASP A 230 5.01 2.90 27.95
N GLU A 231 6.13 2.62 28.62
CA GLU A 231 7.46 2.93 28.10
C GLU A 231 7.80 2.17 26.82
N TRP A 232 7.20 0.99 26.57
CA TRP A 232 7.36 0.31 25.29
C TRP A 232 6.89 1.19 24.14
N HIS A 233 5.71 1.81 24.28
CA HIS A 233 5.11 2.64 23.24
C HIS A 233 5.88 3.94 23.04
N LEU A 234 6.36 4.53 24.14
CA LEU A 234 7.22 5.72 24.08
C LEU A 234 8.51 5.45 23.31
N VAL A 235 9.23 4.38 23.66
CA VAL A 235 10.49 4.00 22.97
C VAL A 235 10.20 3.57 21.54
N HIS A 236 9.13 2.78 21.33
CA HIS A 236 8.76 2.29 20.02
C HIS A 236 8.45 3.44 19.07
N LEU A 237 7.47 4.28 19.38
CA LEU A 237 7.04 5.35 18.46
C LEU A 237 8.07 6.49 18.41
N GLY A 238 8.66 6.85 19.56
CA GLY A 238 9.70 7.87 19.64
C GLY A 238 10.92 7.57 18.78
N SER A 239 11.40 6.32 18.76
CA SER A 239 12.54 5.92 17.92
C SER A 239 12.28 6.08 16.42
N ARG A 240 11.03 5.90 15.94
CA ARG A 240 10.68 6.13 14.53
C ARG A 240 10.56 7.62 14.20
N GLY A 241 10.18 8.44 15.18
CA GLY A 241 10.24 9.91 15.09
C GLY A 241 11.66 10.40 14.90
N ILE A 242 12.55 9.97 15.80
CA ILE A 242 14.00 10.20 15.70
C ILE A 242 14.56 9.66 14.37
N GLY A 243 14.02 8.54 13.87
CA GLY A 243 14.40 7.88 12.63
C GLY A 243 14.01 8.61 11.33
N GLY A 244 13.27 9.71 11.41
CA GLY A 244 12.98 10.58 10.27
C GLY A 244 11.80 10.16 9.39
N ALA A 245 10.87 9.34 9.87
CA ALA A 245 9.62 9.13 9.13
C ALA A 245 8.81 10.44 9.07
N GLY A 246 8.14 10.73 7.95
CA GLY A 246 7.27 11.90 7.82
C GLY A 246 5.98 11.78 8.62
N LEU A 247 5.41 10.56 8.66
CA LEU A 247 4.21 10.21 9.40
C LEU A 247 4.42 8.92 10.20
N ILE A 248 3.96 8.87 11.44
CA ILE A 248 3.97 7.67 12.28
C ILE A 248 2.53 7.36 12.65
N MET A 249 2.04 6.18 12.29
CA MET A 249 0.73 5.72 12.74
C MET A 249 0.92 4.85 13.98
N ALA A 250 0.40 5.31 15.13
CA ALA A 250 0.23 4.47 16.29
C ALA A 250 -0.69 3.28 15.96
N GLU A 251 -0.53 2.19 16.72
CA GLU A 251 -1.23 0.94 16.45
C GLU A 251 -2.76 1.06 16.52
N MET A 252 -3.46 0.02 16.05
CA MET A 252 -4.90 -0.09 16.23
C MET A 252 -5.24 0.04 17.72
N THR A 253 -5.84 1.17 18.08
CA THR A 253 -6.19 1.55 19.43
C THR A 253 -7.68 1.38 19.62
N ALA A 254 -8.05 0.54 20.59
CA ALA A 254 -9.43 0.15 20.80
C ALA A 254 -10.28 1.32 21.33
N VAL A 255 -11.43 1.55 20.71
CA VAL A 255 -12.39 2.59 21.11
C VAL A 255 -13.25 2.19 22.31
N SER A 256 -13.29 0.90 22.64
CA SER A 256 -13.98 0.31 23.79
C SER A 256 -13.14 -0.83 24.37
N ARG A 257 -13.36 -1.20 25.63
CA ARG A 257 -12.62 -2.29 26.30
C ARG A 257 -12.84 -3.65 25.61
N ASP A 258 -14.05 -3.92 25.16
CA ASP A 258 -14.43 -5.13 24.41
C ASP A 258 -14.09 -5.05 22.91
N GLY A 259 -13.71 -3.86 22.43
CA GLY A 259 -13.22 -3.63 21.07
C GLY A 259 -11.76 -4.02 20.82
N ARG A 260 -11.05 -4.52 21.84
CA ARG A 260 -9.65 -4.96 21.72
C ARG A 260 -9.54 -6.29 20.95
N ILE A 261 -8.40 -6.48 20.27
CA ILE A 261 -8.04 -7.77 19.66
C ILE A 261 -7.67 -8.75 20.79
N SER A 262 -6.66 -8.38 21.58
CA SER A 262 -6.15 -9.16 22.71
C SER A 262 -6.08 -8.30 23.99
N PRO A 263 -5.83 -8.91 25.17
CA PRO A 263 -5.67 -8.16 26.41
C PRO A 263 -4.53 -7.12 26.37
N GLY A 264 -3.52 -7.36 25.53
CA GLY A 264 -2.35 -6.49 25.34
C GLY A 264 -2.57 -5.29 24.41
N CYS A 265 -3.74 -5.16 23.77
CA CYS A 265 -4.00 -4.07 22.83
C CYS A 265 -4.08 -2.71 23.53
N ALA A 266 -3.59 -1.68 22.85
CA ALA A 266 -3.77 -0.30 23.28
C ALA A 266 -5.24 0.13 23.21
N GLY A 267 -5.62 1.08 24.06
CA GLY A 267 -6.98 1.60 24.16
C GLY A 267 -7.03 3.13 24.20
N LEU A 268 -8.20 3.68 23.91
CA LEU A 268 -8.54 5.09 24.08
C LEU A 268 -10.01 5.26 24.52
N TYR A 269 -10.47 4.34 25.36
CA TYR A 269 -11.85 4.26 25.83
C TYR A 269 -12.10 4.90 27.21
N CYS A 270 -11.06 5.39 27.89
CA CYS A 270 -11.20 6.10 29.16
C CYS A 270 -10.18 7.23 29.28
N ASP A 271 -10.43 8.17 30.21
CA ASP A 271 -9.63 9.39 30.35
C ASP A 271 -8.20 9.10 30.84
N ALA A 272 -8.00 7.99 31.57
CA ALA A 272 -6.68 7.57 32.02
C ALA A 272 -5.72 7.25 30.87
N HIS A 273 -6.23 6.95 29.66
CA HIS A 273 -5.40 6.68 28.49
C HIS A 273 -4.82 7.94 27.85
N VAL A 274 -5.42 9.11 28.07
CA VAL A 274 -5.03 10.35 27.39
C VAL A 274 -3.63 10.80 27.80
N GLY A 275 -3.33 10.81 29.10
CA GLY A 275 -2.02 11.26 29.60
C GLY A 275 -0.84 10.46 29.05
N PRO A 276 -0.87 9.11 29.13
CA PRO A 276 0.16 8.26 28.53
C PRO A 276 0.32 8.46 27.01
N TRP A 277 -0.76 8.57 26.25
CA TRP A 277 -0.68 8.86 24.82
C TRP A 277 -0.10 10.25 24.53
N ARG A 278 -0.53 11.27 25.28
CA ARG A 278 0.01 12.64 25.18
C ARG A 278 1.51 12.65 25.38
N ARG A 279 2.02 11.90 26.36
CA ARG A 279 3.47 11.77 26.58
C ARG A 279 4.22 11.23 25.37
N VAL A 280 3.63 10.28 24.62
CA VAL A 280 4.24 9.75 23.39
C VAL A 280 4.19 10.80 22.26
N VAL A 281 3.06 11.46 22.10
CA VAL A 281 2.86 12.50 21.08
C VAL A 281 3.82 13.67 21.31
N ASP A 282 3.86 14.21 22.53
CA ASP A 282 4.75 15.30 22.94
C ASP A 282 6.22 14.92 22.69
N PHE A 283 6.63 13.70 23.04
CA PHE A 283 7.99 13.24 22.78
C PHE A 283 8.33 13.25 21.28
N VAL A 284 7.43 12.79 20.41
CA VAL A 284 7.66 12.82 18.96
C VAL A 284 7.77 14.26 18.45
N HIS A 285 6.86 15.14 18.86
CA HIS A 285 6.87 16.55 18.46
C HIS A 285 8.09 17.34 18.99
N ASP A 286 8.55 17.03 20.20
CA ASP A 286 9.70 17.70 20.83
C ASP A 286 11.04 17.24 20.26
N THR A 287 11.12 16.01 19.76
CA THR A 287 12.39 15.37 19.35
C THR A 287 12.55 15.22 17.84
N SER A 288 11.48 15.36 17.06
CA SER A 288 11.55 15.30 15.61
C SER A 288 10.52 16.19 14.92
N TRP A 289 10.64 16.26 13.59
CA TRP A 289 9.70 16.93 12.70
C TRP A 289 8.58 15.99 12.21
N SER A 290 8.58 14.74 12.68
CA SER A 290 7.59 13.73 12.31
C SER A 290 6.21 14.12 12.80
N LYS A 291 5.20 13.75 12.02
CA LYS A 291 3.80 13.81 12.44
C LYS A 291 3.37 12.47 12.98
N ILE A 292 2.47 12.46 13.94
CA ILE A 292 1.96 11.25 14.57
C ILE A 292 0.44 11.20 14.47
N GLY A 293 -0.06 10.12 13.88
CA GLY A 293 -1.47 9.79 13.85
C GLY A 293 -1.79 8.58 14.71
N ILE A 294 -3.08 8.35 14.94
CA ILE A 294 -3.58 7.18 15.66
C ILE A 294 -4.61 6.44 14.82
N GLN A 295 -4.51 5.11 14.80
CA GLN A 295 -5.52 4.27 14.17
C GLN A 295 -6.56 3.84 15.21
N LEU A 296 -7.79 4.32 15.12
CA LEU A 296 -8.90 3.92 15.98
C LEU A 296 -9.64 2.73 15.40
N GLY A 297 -9.96 1.73 16.22
CA GLY A 297 -10.61 0.52 15.74
C GLY A 297 -11.40 -0.26 16.80
N HIS A 298 -12.17 -1.23 16.32
CA HIS A 298 -12.89 -2.21 17.13
C HIS A 298 -12.75 -3.59 16.48
N ALA A 299 -12.24 -4.59 17.20
CA ALA A 299 -11.87 -5.90 16.65
C ALA A 299 -13.07 -6.72 16.17
N GLY A 300 -14.25 -6.48 16.74
CA GLY A 300 -15.49 -7.13 16.32
C GLY A 300 -15.39 -8.66 16.49
N ARG A 301 -15.73 -9.43 15.45
CA ARG A 301 -15.64 -10.90 15.48
C ARG A 301 -14.23 -11.49 15.63
N LYS A 302 -13.19 -10.65 15.57
CA LYS A 302 -11.78 -11.02 15.76
C LYS A 302 -11.21 -10.47 17.08
N GLY A 303 -12.08 -10.09 18.02
CA GLY A 303 -11.70 -9.71 19.37
C GLY A 303 -11.55 -10.92 20.29
N ALA A 304 -11.10 -10.66 21.52
CA ALA A 304 -10.90 -11.68 22.56
C ALA A 304 -9.97 -12.84 22.13
N THR A 305 -8.86 -12.52 21.47
CA THR A 305 -7.82 -13.48 21.07
C THR A 305 -6.60 -13.43 21.98
N MET A 306 -5.78 -14.47 21.94
CA MET A 306 -4.47 -14.51 22.58
C MET A 306 -3.52 -13.44 22.01
N LEU A 307 -2.39 -13.21 22.68
CA LEU A 307 -1.30 -12.44 22.10
C LEU A 307 -0.75 -13.17 20.87
N ASP A 308 -0.25 -12.43 19.87
CA ASP A 308 0.08 -13.00 18.56
C ASP A 308 1.12 -14.14 18.64
N TRP A 309 2.08 -14.03 19.57
CA TRP A 309 3.12 -15.04 19.79
C TRP A 309 2.67 -16.22 20.68
N GLU A 310 1.50 -16.15 21.32
CA GLU A 310 0.90 -17.23 22.11
C GLU A 310 -0.07 -18.06 21.25
N GLY A 311 -0.78 -17.40 20.34
CA GLY A 311 -1.73 -18.03 19.42
C GLY A 311 -2.35 -16.98 18.50
N SER A 312 -1.76 -16.77 17.33
CA SER A 312 -2.23 -15.76 16.37
C SER A 312 -3.67 -16.02 15.93
N ASN A 313 -4.57 -15.05 16.19
CA ASN A 313 -6.02 -15.14 15.99
C ASN A 313 -6.73 -16.26 16.78
N GLU A 314 -6.04 -16.94 17.69
CA GLU A 314 -6.66 -17.98 18.52
C GLU A 314 -7.48 -17.34 19.66
N PRO A 315 -8.68 -17.85 19.97
CA PRO A 315 -9.49 -17.34 21.07
C PRO A 315 -8.79 -17.44 22.43
N LEU A 316 -9.14 -16.58 23.38
CA LEU A 316 -8.70 -16.70 24.77
C LEU A 316 -9.19 -18.03 25.41
N PRO A 317 -8.40 -18.67 26.29
CA PRO A 317 -8.80 -19.94 26.93
C PRO A 317 -9.99 -19.82 27.90
N ASP A 318 -10.17 -18.67 28.56
CA ASP A 318 -11.13 -18.47 29.66
C ASP A 318 -12.42 -17.74 29.20
N ASP A 319 -12.94 -18.06 28.01
CA ASP A 319 -14.12 -17.46 27.35
C ASP A 319 -14.07 -15.94 27.09
N GLY A 320 -12.99 -15.24 27.51
CA GLY A 320 -12.68 -13.86 27.15
C GLY A 320 -13.79 -12.86 27.50
N TRP A 321 -14.15 -11.99 26.55
CA TRP A 321 -15.30 -11.09 26.64
C TRP A 321 -16.25 -11.31 25.45
N PRO A 322 -17.54 -10.97 25.57
CA PRO A 322 -18.48 -11.08 24.46
C PRO A 322 -18.05 -10.23 23.27
N ILE A 323 -18.09 -10.83 22.07
CA ILE A 323 -17.74 -10.16 20.81
C ILE A 323 -18.98 -9.89 19.96
N LYS A 324 -18.90 -8.85 19.12
CA LYS A 324 -20.01 -8.37 18.29
C LYS A 324 -19.56 -8.17 16.84
N SER A 325 -20.48 -8.28 15.90
CA SER A 325 -20.18 -8.17 14.46
C SER A 325 -21.41 -7.77 13.65
N ALA A 326 -21.23 -7.65 12.32
CA ALA A 326 -22.33 -7.44 11.38
C ALA A 326 -23.35 -8.60 11.39
N SER A 327 -22.88 -9.85 11.53
CA SER A 327 -23.68 -11.07 11.54
C SER A 327 -23.04 -12.14 12.45
N PRO A 328 -23.79 -13.17 12.90
CA PRO A 328 -23.30 -14.18 13.85
C PRO A 328 -22.45 -15.25 13.17
N ILE A 329 -21.34 -14.82 12.56
CA ILE A 329 -20.41 -15.66 11.80
C ILE A 329 -19.04 -15.59 12.48
N PRO A 330 -18.56 -16.69 13.11
CA PRO A 330 -17.27 -16.70 13.79
C PRO A 330 -16.11 -16.58 12.78
N TYR A 331 -14.91 -16.22 13.25
CA TYR A 331 -13.73 -16.10 12.38
C TYR A 331 -13.19 -17.48 11.97
N PHE A 332 -12.89 -18.35 12.94
CA PHE A 332 -12.72 -19.79 12.73
C PHE A 332 -13.97 -20.55 13.20
N GLU A 333 -14.11 -21.81 12.79
CA GLU A 333 -15.20 -22.68 13.28
C GLU A 333 -15.18 -22.84 14.82
N HIS A 334 -13.98 -22.85 15.42
CA HIS A 334 -13.78 -22.93 16.87
C HIS A 334 -13.72 -21.58 17.58
N SER A 335 -13.86 -20.45 16.87
CA SER A 335 -13.92 -19.14 17.51
C SER A 335 -15.30 -18.89 18.15
N PRO A 336 -15.39 -18.02 19.18
CA PRO A 336 -16.66 -17.56 19.69
C PRO A 336 -17.55 -16.99 18.59
N VAL A 337 -18.85 -17.30 18.64
CA VAL A 337 -19.84 -16.74 17.70
C VAL A 337 -20.16 -15.31 18.14
N PRO A 338 -19.93 -14.29 17.31
CA PRO A 338 -20.28 -12.92 17.66
C PRO A 338 -21.80 -12.74 17.70
N SER A 339 -22.27 -11.88 18.60
CA SER A 339 -23.63 -11.38 18.50
C SER A 339 -23.77 -10.41 17.32
N GLU A 340 -24.91 -10.47 16.64
CA GLU A 340 -25.26 -9.50 15.61
C GLU A 340 -25.60 -8.16 16.25
N LEU A 341 -24.92 -7.08 15.85
CA LEU A 341 -25.19 -5.74 16.38
C LEU A 341 -26.62 -5.29 16.10
N THR A 342 -27.31 -4.84 17.14
CA THR A 342 -28.56 -4.09 17.03
C THR A 342 -28.30 -2.63 16.64
N ARG A 343 -29.35 -1.89 16.30
CA ARG A 343 -29.21 -0.46 15.98
C ARG A 343 -28.71 0.37 17.16
N ASP A 344 -29.20 0.09 18.37
CA ASP A 344 -28.79 0.82 19.57
C ASP A 344 -27.31 0.54 19.90
N GLU A 345 -26.84 -0.69 19.69
CA GLU A 345 -25.42 -1.01 19.86
C GLU A 345 -24.55 -0.40 18.77
N MET A 346 -25.03 -0.29 17.53
CA MET A 346 -24.35 0.50 16.49
C MET A 346 -24.21 1.97 16.90
N LEU A 347 -25.24 2.56 17.53
CA LEU A 347 -25.17 3.93 18.06
C LEU A 347 -24.16 4.04 19.22
N ALA A 348 -24.06 3.02 20.09
CA ALA A 348 -23.05 2.96 21.14
C ALA A 348 -21.63 2.91 20.55
N VAL A 349 -21.38 2.06 19.53
CA VAL A 349 -20.09 2.01 18.84
C VAL A 349 -19.76 3.36 18.19
N ILE A 350 -20.73 4.02 17.55
CA ILE A 350 -20.52 5.37 17.00
C ILE A 350 -20.11 6.36 18.10
N ALA A 351 -20.74 6.31 19.27
CA ALA A 351 -20.39 7.14 20.42
C ALA A 351 -18.99 6.81 20.97
N ASP A 352 -18.57 5.56 20.96
CA ASP A 352 -17.23 5.14 21.39
C ASP A 352 -16.16 5.69 20.45
N PHE A 353 -16.36 5.58 19.13
CA PHE A 353 -15.45 6.19 18.14
C PHE A 353 -15.39 7.71 18.29
N ARG A 354 -16.52 8.38 18.53
CA ARG A 354 -16.57 9.82 18.78
C ARG A 354 -15.72 10.20 20.00
N GLN A 355 -15.97 9.55 21.14
CA GLN A 355 -15.24 9.83 22.39
C GLN A 355 -13.75 9.51 22.29
N ALA A 356 -13.39 8.40 21.64
CA ALA A 356 -11.98 8.08 21.38
C ALA A 356 -11.31 9.13 20.48
N THR A 357 -12.04 9.70 19.52
CA THR A 357 -11.54 10.78 18.67
C THR A 357 -11.34 12.08 19.44
N GLU A 358 -12.28 12.44 20.33
CA GLU A 358 -12.13 13.60 21.24
C GLU A 358 -10.89 13.44 22.14
N ARG A 359 -10.67 12.23 22.68
CA ARG A 359 -9.48 11.89 23.47
C ARG A 359 -8.20 11.91 22.64
N ALA A 360 -8.24 11.47 21.39
CA ALA A 360 -7.09 11.53 20.48
C ALA A 360 -6.70 13.00 20.20
N LEU A 361 -7.71 13.86 20.03
CA LEU A 361 -7.48 15.29 19.87
C LEU A 361 -6.86 15.89 21.13
N GLU A 362 -7.36 15.51 22.31
CA GLU A 362 -6.83 15.95 23.61
C GLU A 362 -5.40 15.44 23.87
N ALA A 363 -5.04 14.26 23.36
CA ALA A 363 -3.69 13.71 23.40
C ALA A 363 -2.74 14.39 22.39
N GLY A 364 -3.25 15.21 21.47
CA GLY A 364 -2.43 16.02 20.57
C GLY A 364 -2.11 15.40 19.21
N PHE A 365 -2.72 14.27 18.83
CA PHE A 365 -2.44 13.61 17.56
C PHE A 365 -2.70 14.54 16.35
N ASP A 366 -1.85 14.45 15.32
CA ASP A 366 -1.93 15.25 14.09
C ASP A 366 -2.99 14.73 13.12
N MET A 367 -3.31 13.43 13.22
CA MET A 367 -4.18 12.71 12.29
C MET A 367 -4.90 11.56 12.99
N VAL A 368 -6.13 11.28 12.58
CA VAL A 368 -6.88 10.08 13.01
C VAL A 368 -7.16 9.19 11.81
N GLU A 369 -6.99 7.88 11.97
CA GLU A 369 -7.34 6.88 10.97
C GLU A 369 -8.41 5.94 11.53
N VAL A 370 -9.52 5.75 10.81
CA VAL A 370 -10.57 4.80 11.19
C VAL A 370 -10.28 3.45 10.55
N HIS A 371 -10.13 2.41 11.37
CA HIS A 371 -9.80 1.07 10.89
C HIS A 371 -11.05 0.36 10.34
N MET A 372 -11.15 0.27 9.01
CA MET A 372 -12.21 -0.42 8.27
C MET A 372 -11.65 -1.56 7.40
N ALA A 373 -10.60 -2.23 7.88
CA ALA A 373 -9.89 -3.27 7.16
C ALA A 373 -9.72 -4.53 8.02
N HIS A 374 -9.10 -5.54 7.42
CA HIS A 374 -8.62 -6.75 8.08
C HIS A 374 -9.64 -7.61 8.83
N GLY A 375 -10.91 -7.55 8.40
CA GLY A 375 -11.99 -8.36 8.98
C GLY A 375 -12.43 -7.95 10.38
N TYR A 376 -11.93 -6.82 10.90
CA TYR A 376 -12.40 -6.23 12.16
C TYR A 376 -13.81 -5.65 12.00
N LEU A 377 -14.36 -4.99 13.03
CA LEU A 377 -15.79 -4.66 13.09
C LEU A 377 -16.29 -3.94 11.82
N LEU A 378 -15.70 -2.81 11.44
CA LEU A 378 -16.20 -2.05 10.30
C LEU A 378 -15.93 -2.76 8.97
N ALA A 379 -14.81 -3.47 8.85
CA ALA A 379 -14.54 -4.33 7.69
C ALA A 379 -15.57 -5.48 7.57
N SER A 380 -16.05 -5.98 8.71
CA SER A 380 -17.06 -7.05 8.73
C SER A 380 -18.40 -6.60 8.17
N PHE A 381 -18.73 -5.31 8.30
CA PHE A 381 -19.89 -4.72 7.63
C PHE A 381 -19.64 -4.53 6.14
N LEU A 382 -18.42 -4.14 5.76
CA LEU A 382 -18.05 -3.91 4.38
C LEU A 382 -18.03 -5.19 3.55
N SER A 383 -17.66 -6.36 4.08
CA SER A 383 -17.58 -7.59 3.26
C SER A 383 -18.90 -8.35 3.21
N PRO A 384 -19.38 -8.75 2.01
CA PRO A 384 -20.52 -9.66 1.88
C PRO A 384 -20.24 -11.07 2.44
N LEU A 385 -18.97 -11.43 2.70
CA LEU A 385 -18.63 -12.71 3.32
C LEU A 385 -19.00 -12.75 4.81
N THR A 386 -19.06 -11.59 5.45
CA THR A 386 -19.20 -11.43 6.90
C THR A 386 -20.44 -10.66 7.32
N ASN A 387 -21.08 -9.98 6.37
CA ASN A 387 -22.33 -9.26 6.55
C ASN A 387 -23.45 -9.92 5.75
N GLN A 388 -24.26 -10.73 6.45
CA GLN A 388 -25.44 -11.42 5.93
C GLN A 388 -26.74 -10.78 6.44
N ARG A 389 -26.69 -9.51 6.87
CA ARG A 389 -27.87 -8.80 7.36
C ARG A 389 -28.86 -8.57 6.23
N GLU A 390 -30.14 -8.64 6.55
CA GLU A 390 -31.24 -8.36 5.61
C GLU A 390 -31.84 -6.95 5.78
N ASP A 391 -31.35 -6.19 6.77
CA ASP A 391 -31.80 -4.84 7.08
C ASP A 391 -31.11 -3.76 6.20
N ASP A 392 -31.10 -2.51 6.66
CA ASP A 392 -30.51 -1.39 5.91
C ASP A 392 -28.97 -1.31 6.00
N TYR A 393 -28.35 -2.29 6.67
CA TYR A 393 -26.90 -2.36 6.88
C TYR A 393 -26.25 -3.58 6.22
N GLY A 394 -26.99 -4.43 5.49
CA GLY A 394 -26.45 -5.58 4.73
C GLY A 394 -26.99 -5.70 3.31
N GLY A 395 -26.46 -6.66 2.55
CA GLY A 395 -26.80 -6.87 1.14
C GLY A 395 -26.01 -5.96 0.19
N SER A 396 -26.67 -4.93 -0.37
CA SER A 396 -26.04 -4.05 -1.39
C SER A 396 -24.82 -3.31 -0.84
N LEU A 397 -23.91 -2.87 -1.72
CA LEU A 397 -22.71 -2.13 -1.31
C LEU A 397 -23.08 -0.85 -0.54
N GLU A 398 -24.12 -0.14 -0.96
CA GLU A 398 -24.60 1.09 -0.32
C GLU A 398 -25.07 0.83 1.11
N LYS A 399 -25.76 -0.29 1.35
CA LYS A 399 -26.20 -0.71 2.67
C LYS A 399 -25.02 -1.13 3.55
N ARG A 400 -24.10 -1.95 3.01
CA ARG A 400 -22.88 -2.39 3.71
C ARG A 400 -21.98 -1.24 4.15
N VAL A 401 -21.87 -0.19 3.34
CA VAL A 401 -21.07 1.01 3.65
C VAL A 401 -21.76 1.94 4.66
N ARG A 402 -23.08 1.83 4.86
CA ARG A 402 -23.87 2.77 5.67
C ARG A 402 -23.32 2.94 7.08
N PHE A 403 -23.13 1.85 7.82
CA PHE A 403 -22.64 1.92 9.20
C PHE A 403 -21.18 2.42 9.29
N PRO A 404 -20.21 1.89 8.53
CA PRO A 404 -18.86 2.47 8.46
C PRO A 404 -18.84 3.97 8.13
N ALA A 405 -19.71 4.44 7.23
CA ALA A 405 -19.83 5.85 6.89
C ALA A 405 -20.47 6.69 8.01
N GLU A 406 -21.38 6.14 8.82
CA GLU A 406 -21.92 6.81 10.01
C GLU A 406 -20.84 7.00 11.08
N VAL A 407 -20.02 5.96 11.31
CA VAL A 407 -18.87 6.06 12.23
C VAL A 407 -17.89 7.13 11.75
N LEU A 408 -17.54 7.13 10.46
CA LEU A 408 -16.63 8.13 9.90
C LEU A 408 -17.17 9.56 10.03
N ARG A 409 -18.47 9.77 9.81
CA ARG A 409 -19.10 11.09 10.01
C ARG A 409 -18.99 11.54 11.46
N ALA A 410 -19.24 10.67 12.42
CA ALA A 410 -19.11 11.01 13.84
C ALA A 410 -17.67 11.35 14.25
N VAL A 411 -16.68 10.64 13.69
CA VAL A 411 -15.24 11.00 13.85
C VAL A 411 -14.96 12.37 13.23
N ARG A 412 -15.43 12.59 11.99
CA ARG A 412 -15.21 13.85 11.27
C ARG A 412 -15.85 15.06 11.94
N GLU A 413 -17.00 14.89 12.60
CA GLU A 413 -17.73 15.94 13.33
C GLU A 413 -16.96 16.52 14.53
N VAL A 414 -16.10 15.72 15.18
CA VAL A 414 -15.34 16.16 16.36
C VAL A 414 -13.88 16.46 16.06
N TRP A 415 -13.34 15.87 14.99
CA TRP A 415 -11.98 16.15 14.55
C TRP A 415 -11.93 17.54 13.88
N PRO A 416 -10.87 18.37 14.07
CA PRO A 416 -10.78 19.69 13.45
C PRO A 416 -10.63 19.63 11.92
N ASP A 417 -11.33 20.48 11.18
CA ASP A 417 -11.40 20.47 9.70
C ASP A 417 -10.02 20.65 9.02
N GLU A 418 -9.10 21.34 9.71
CA GLU A 418 -7.72 21.56 9.28
C GLU A 418 -6.84 20.31 9.43
N ARG A 419 -7.28 19.29 10.19
CA ARG A 419 -6.55 18.05 10.42
C ARG A 419 -7.12 16.88 9.59
N PRO A 420 -6.26 16.03 9.01
CA PRO A 420 -6.72 14.91 8.20
C PRO A 420 -7.45 13.82 8.99
N VAL A 421 -8.47 13.23 8.34
CA VAL A 421 -9.05 11.93 8.71
C VAL A 421 -8.74 10.92 7.61
N SER A 422 -8.15 9.79 7.97
CA SER A 422 -7.97 8.65 7.09
C SER A 422 -8.91 7.51 7.41
N VAL A 423 -9.09 6.63 6.42
CA VAL A 423 -9.67 5.31 6.61
C VAL A 423 -8.70 4.27 6.07
N ARG A 424 -8.55 3.16 6.80
CA ARG A 424 -7.87 1.97 6.28
C ARG A 424 -8.89 0.97 5.78
N ILE A 425 -8.75 0.50 4.54
CA ILE A 425 -9.65 -0.52 3.96
C ILE A 425 -8.89 -1.77 3.50
N SER A 426 -9.60 -2.90 3.45
CA SER A 426 -9.18 -4.06 2.67
C SER A 426 -9.73 -3.92 1.26
N ALA A 427 -8.87 -3.66 0.27
CA ALA A 427 -9.29 -3.44 -1.12
C ALA A 427 -9.76 -4.73 -1.84
N VAL A 428 -9.41 -5.88 -1.29
CA VAL A 428 -9.85 -7.19 -1.80
C VAL A 428 -9.87 -8.19 -0.65
N ASP A 429 -10.89 -9.03 -0.59
CA ASP A 429 -11.02 -10.06 0.46
C ASP A 429 -10.23 -11.33 0.16
N TRP A 430 -9.77 -11.51 -1.08
CA TRP A 430 -9.06 -12.70 -1.57
C TRP A 430 -9.84 -14.00 -1.45
N PHE A 431 -11.17 -13.92 -1.49
CA PHE A 431 -12.05 -15.08 -1.45
C PHE A 431 -13.25 -14.89 -2.41
N PRO A 432 -13.70 -15.94 -3.13
CA PRO A 432 -14.83 -15.85 -4.04
C PRO A 432 -16.08 -15.30 -3.37
N GLY A 433 -16.73 -14.32 -4.01
CA GLY A 433 -17.93 -13.66 -3.46
C GLY A 433 -17.63 -12.55 -2.45
N GLY A 434 -16.37 -12.31 -2.09
CA GLY A 434 -15.95 -11.14 -1.31
C GLY A 434 -15.81 -9.87 -2.14
N ASN A 435 -15.45 -8.77 -1.49
CA ASN A 435 -15.15 -7.52 -2.18
C ASN A 435 -13.90 -7.68 -3.07
N GLY A 436 -13.96 -7.10 -4.26
CA GLY A 436 -12.85 -6.94 -5.18
C GLY A 436 -12.39 -5.48 -5.32
N PRO A 437 -11.39 -5.23 -6.17
CA PRO A 437 -10.84 -3.89 -6.38
C PRO A 437 -11.86 -2.87 -6.92
N GLU A 438 -12.85 -3.30 -7.69
CA GLU A 438 -13.98 -2.49 -8.15
C GLU A 438 -14.81 -1.96 -6.96
N GLU A 439 -15.18 -2.85 -6.04
CA GLU A 439 -15.89 -2.46 -4.82
C GLU A 439 -15.05 -1.52 -3.96
N ALA A 440 -13.73 -1.72 -3.89
CA ALA A 440 -12.83 -0.85 -3.14
C ALA A 440 -12.85 0.60 -3.65
N VAL A 441 -12.95 0.81 -4.97
CA VAL A 441 -13.13 2.14 -5.59
C VAL A 441 -14.46 2.76 -5.15
N ALA A 442 -15.56 2.00 -5.25
CA ALA A 442 -16.89 2.48 -4.86
C ALA A 442 -16.98 2.80 -3.34
N ILE A 443 -16.42 1.94 -2.50
CA ILE A 443 -16.31 2.14 -1.05
C ILE A 443 -15.50 3.40 -0.76
N SER A 444 -14.34 3.58 -1.40
CA SER A 444 -13.49 4.77 -1.20
C SER A 444 -14.21 6.06 -1.60
N GLN A 445 -14.97 6.06 -2.70
CA GLN A 445 -15.79 7.21 -3.10
C GLN A 445 -16.89 7.52 -2.08
N ALA A 446 -17.54 6.50 -1.51
CA ALA A 446 -18.55 6.69 -0.48
C ALA A 446 -17.95 7.22 0.83
N LEU A 447 -16.78 6.72 1.24
CA LEU A 447 -16.06 7.19 2.43
C LEU A 447 -15.52 8.62 2.25
N ARG A 448 -15.07 9.00 1.05
CA ARG A 448 -14.75 10.40 0.72
C ARG A 448 -15.92 11.33 0.99
N LYS A 449 -17.12 10.96 0.54
CA LYS A 449 -18.36 11.73 0.80
C LYS A 449 -18.71 11.82 2.29
N ALA A 450 -18.25 10.86 3.08
CA ALA A 450 -18.46 10.82 4.53
C ALA A 450 -17.36 11.52 5.35
N GLY A 451 -16.33 12.09 4.70
CA GLY A 451 -15.32 12.91 5.37
C GLY A 451 -13.90 12.34 5.34
N CYS A 452 -13.63 11.28 4.58
CA CYS A 452 -12.27 10.74 4.40
C CYS A 452 -11.42 11.65 3.50
N ASP A 453 -10.21 11.96 3.96
CA ASP A 453 -9.22 12.77 3.22
C ASP A 453 -8.20 11.92 2.45
N ILE A 454 -7.82 10.76 3.01
CA ILE A 454 -6.84 9.84 2.42
C ILE A 454 -7.15 8.39 2.81
N VAL A 455 -6.99 7.44 1.88
CA VAL A 455 -7.24 6.01 2.15
C VAL A 455 -5.94 5.24 2.32
N ASP A 456 -5.78 4.54 3.43
CA ASP A 456 -4.75 3.49 3.59
C ASP A 456 -5.23 2.18 3.00
N VAL A 457 -4.54 1.71 1.95
CA VAL A 457 -5.02 0.64 1.09
C VAL A 457 -4.30 -0.66 1.38
N SER A 458 -4.92 -1.50 2.23
CA SER A 458 -4.48 -2.86 2.50
C SER A 458 -5.38 -3.90 1.80
N ALA A 459 -5.31 -5.16 2.19
CA ALA A 459 -6.06 -6.26 1.60
C ALA A 459 -6.22 -7.42 2.59
N GLY A 460 -7.28 -8.21 2.38
CA GLY A 460 -7.50 -9.49 3.02
C GLY A 460 -7.79 -9.41 4.52
N GLN A 461 -7.51 -10.52 5.20
CA GLN A 461 -7.74 -10.80 6.63
C GLN A 461 -9.22 -10.81 7.04
N THR A 462 -10.12 -10.76 6.06
CA THR A 462 -11.58 -10.82 6.23
C THR A 462 -12.04 -12.21 6.65
N VAL A 463 -11.54 -13.26 5.99
CA VAL A 463 -11.82 -14.68 6.27
C VAL A 463 -10.50 -15.47 6.37
N PRO A 464 -10.43 -16.56 7.15
CA PRO A 464 -9.18 -17.30 7.36
C PRO A 464 -8.70 -18.09 6.13
N ASP A 465 -9.61 -18.50 5.25
CA ASP A 465 -9.37 -19.33 4.06
C ASP A 465 -9.13 -18.52 2.77
N GLN A 466 -8.93 -17.21 2.93
CA GLN A 466 -8.48 -16.31 1.87
C GLN A 466 -7.21 -16.81 1.15
N ARG A 467 -7.06 -16.45 -0.13
CA ARG A 467 -5.93 -16.86 -0.97
C ARG A 467 -5.16 -15.65 -1.51
N PRO A 468 -4.39 -14.95 -0.66
CA PRO A 468 -3.65 -13.76 -1.05
C PRO A 468 -2.59 -14.07 -2.11
N VAL A 469 -2.47 -13.19 -3.10
CA VAL A 469 -1.43 -13.29 -4.13
C VAL A 469 -0.28 -12.37 -3.76
N TYR A 470 0.75 -12.94 -3.11
CA TYR A 470 1.92 -12.19 -2.69
C TYR A 470 2.90 -11.88 -3.82
N GLY A 471 3.62 -10.78 -3.63
CA GLY A 471 4.67 -10.29 -4.52
C GLY A 471 5.31 -9.02 -3.95
N ARG A 472 6.23 -8.43 -4.71
CA ARG A 472 6.74 -7.08 -4.44
C ARG A 472 5.58 -6.09 -4.58
N GLN A 473 5.40 -5.20 -3.60
CA GLN A 473 4.39 -4.13 -3.66
C GLN A 473 2.97 -4.64 -3.96
N PHE A 474 2.60 -5.82 -3.45
CA PHE A 474 1.41 -6.56 -3.93
C PHE A 474 0.06 -5.87 -3.70
N GLN A 475 -0.01 -4.87 -2.80
CA GLN A 475 -1.22 -4.07 -2.57
C GLN A 475 -1.17 -2.69 -3.25
N THR A 476 0.01 -2.25 -3.72
CA THR A 476 0.17 -0.97 -4.43
C THR A 476 -0.76 -0.82 -5.64
N PRO A 477 -1.03 -1.86 -6.46
CA PRO A 477 -2.00 -1.74 -7.55
C PRO A 477 -3.41 -1.32 -7.10
N PHE A 478 -3.81 -1.63 -5.86
CA PHE A 478 -5.11 -1.20 -5.33
C PHE A 478 -5.09 0.28 -4.94
N ALA A 479 -3.99 0.76 -4.34
CA ALA A 479 -3.78 2.18 -4.04
C ALA A 479 -3.75 3.02 -5.33
N ASP A 480 -3.07 2.50 -6.34
CA ASP A 480 -2.96 3.07 -7.69
C ASP A 480 -4.34 3.22 -8.33
N ARG A 481 -5.13 2.15 -8.30
CA ARG A 481 -6.49 2.15 -8.83
C ARG A 481 -7.39 3.16 -8.13
N ILE A 482 -7.46 3.13 -6.79
CA ILE A 482 -8.31 4.05 -6.03
C ILE A 482 -7.91 5.50 -6.31
N ARG A 483 -6.60 5.81 -6.28
CA ARG A 483 -6.11 7.17 -6.54
C ARG A 483 -6.53 7.67 -7.91
N ASN A 484 -6.24 6.88 -8.95
CA ASN A 484 -6.38 7.32 -10.33
C ASN A 484 -7.83 7.23 -10.87
N GLU A 485 -8.71 6.43 -10.24
CA GLU A 485 -10.14 6.38 -10.61
C GLU A 485 -11.02 7.31 -9.76
N THR A 486 -10.56 7.77 -8.60
CA THR A 486 -11.37 8.61 -7.70
C THR A 486 -10.82 10.02 -7.47
N GLY A 487 -9.53 10.24 -7.75
CA GLY A 487 -8.80 11.46 -7.38
C GLY A 487 -8.62 11.66 -5.87
N LEU A 488 -8.92 10.65 -5.05
CA LEU A 488 -8.68 10.66 -3.61
C LEU A 488 -7.21 10.33 -3.34
N ALA A 489 -6.62 10.97 -2.32
CA ALA A 489 -5.27 10.64 -1.93
C ALA A 489 -5.21 9.20 -1.38
N THR A 490 -4.09 8.51 -1.61
CA THR A 490 -3.89 7.14 -1.08
C THR A 490 -2.55 6.94 -0.40
N MET A 491 -2.55 6.05 0.59
CA MET A 491 -1.36 5.49 1.22
C MET A 491 -1.19 4.05 0.73
N ALA A 492 -0.02 3.74 0.17
CA ALA A 492 0.32 2.39 -0.24
C ALA A 492 1.04 1.65 0.89
N VAL A 493 0.65 0.40 1.12
CA VAL A 493 1.27 -0.55 2.06
C VAL A 493 1.52 -1.90 1.37
N GLY A 494 2.22 -2.82 2.03
CA GLY A 494 2.34 -4.21 1.60
C GLY A 494 3.60 -4.52 0.80
N ASN A 495 4.60 -5.08 1.49
CA ASN A 495 5.92 -5.40 0.93
C ASN A 495 6.59 -4.22 0.21
N ILE A 496 6.43 -3.01 0.76
CA ILE A 496 7.27 -1.85 0.49
C ILE A 496 8.40 -1.91 1.52
N SER A 497 9.65 -2.02 1.07
CA SER A 497 10.79 -2.24 1.96
C SER A 497 12.08 -1.55 1.53
N SER A 498 12.10 -0.92 0.35
CA SER A 498 13.28 -0.25 -0.19
C SER A 498 13.01 1.21 -0.55
N PRO A 499 14.01 2.10 -0.51
CA PRO A 499 13.87 3.48 -0.99
C PRO A 499 13.46 3.53 -2.46
N GLU A 500 13.88 2.54 -3.23
CA GLU A 500 13.49 2.34 -4.62
C GLU A 500 11.99 2.10 -4.78
N ASP A 501 11.36 1.31 -3.90
CA ASP A 501 9.91 1.12 -3.90
C ASP A 501 9.20 2.46 -3.72
N VAL A 502 9.58 3.22 -2.69
CA VAL A 502 8.95 4.50 -2.36
C VAL A 502 9.11 5.49 -3.51
N ASN A 503 10.33 5.70 -3.99
CA ASN A 503 10.59 6.64 -5.09
C ASN A 503 9.80 6.28 -6.36
N SER A 504 9.73 4.98 -6.70
CA SER A 504 9.00 4.52 -7.89
C SER A 504 7.50 4.69 -7.75
N ILE A 505 6.93 4.41 -6.57
CA ILE A 505 5.49 4.55 -6.30
C ILE A 505 5.07 6.02 -6.41
N ILE A 506 5.82 6.92 -5.77
CA ILE A 506 5.53 8.36 -5.78
C ILE A 506 5.70 8.95 -7.19
N ALA A 507 6.85 8.69 -7.84
CA ALA A 507 7.12 9.22 -9.17
C ALA A 507 6.12 8.72 -10.23
N ALA A 508 5.65 7.47 -10.13
CA ALA A 508 4.66 6.91 -11.05
C ALA A 508 3.21 7.36 -10.77
N GLY A 509 2.95 8.08 -9.66
CA GLY A 509 1.60 8.51 -9.31
C GLY A 509 0.69 7.38 -8.83
N ARG A 510 1.27 6.33 -8.23
CA ARG A 510 0.53 5.16 -7.74
C ARG A 510 -0.02 5.36 -6.31
N ALA A 511 0.61 6.24 -5.54
CA ALA A 511 0.14 6.64 -4.21
C ALA A 511 0.76 7.99 -3.85
N ASP A 512 0.23 8.61 -2.80
CA ASP A 512 0.72 9.89 -2.31
C ASP A 512 1.66 9.72 -1.10
N LEU A 513 1.50 8.64 -0.33
CA LEU A 513 2.38 8.22 0.76
C LEU A 513 2.67 6.71 0.68
N CYS A 514 3.80 6.29 1.23
CA CYS A 514 4.18 4.89 1.37
C CYS A 514 4.38 4.55 2.84
N LEU A 515 3.58 3.62 3.36
CA LEU A 515 3.64 3.18 4.75
C LEU A 515 4.39 1.85 4.84
N LEU A 516 5.44 1.83 5.65
CA LEU A 516 6.29 0.67 5.86
C LEU A 516 6.10 0.14 7.27
N ALA A 517 5.82 -1.16 7.38
CA ALA A 517 5.63 -1.88 8.64
C ALA A 517 6.96 -2.53 9.09
N ARG A 518 7.18 -3.79 8.70
CA ARG A 518 8.32 -4.62 9.11
C ARG A 518 9.71 -4.00 8.86
N ALA A 519 9.86 -3.16 7.84
CA ALA A 519 11.11 -2.42 7.62
C ALA A 519 11.47 -1.52 8.81
N HIS A 520 10.48 -0.84 9.42
CA HIS A 520 10.66 -0.02 10.62
C HIS A 520 10.68 -0.81 11.94
N LEU A 521 10.24 -2.08 11.95
CA LEU A 521 10.49 -2.99 13.08
C LEU A 521 11.94 -3.45 13.08
N TRP A 522 12.47 -3.79 11.90
CA TRP A 522 13.86 -4.18 11.71
C TRP A 522 14.82 -3.02 11.94
N ASP A 523 14.49 -1.84 11.44
CA ASP A 523 15.33 -0.66 11.48
C ASP A 523 14.49 0.59 11.80
N PRO A 524 14.47 1.08 13.05
CA PRO A 524 13.70 2.27 13.39
C PRO A 524 14.23 3.54 12.70
N TYR A 525 15.47 3.54 12.22
CA TYR A 525 16.12 4.67 11.54
C TYR A 525 16.17 4.49 10.02
N TRP A 526 15.32 3.61 9.48
CA TRP A 526 15.26 3.25 8.07
C TRP A 526 15.22 4.47 7.14
N THR A 527 14.48 5.53 7.50
CA THR A 527 14.37 6.72 6.64
C THR A 527 15.67 7.52 6.57
N LEU A 528 16.40 7.66 7.69
CA LEU A 528 17.73 8.28 7.70
C LEU A 528 18.77 7.42 6.96
N HIS A 529 18.72 6.10 7.10
CA HIS A 529 19.58 5.19 6.33
C HIS A 529 19.27 5.25 4.83
N ALA A 530 17.99 5.34 4.45
CA ALA A 530 17.55 5.55 3.07
C ALA A 530 18.07 6.88 2.50
N ALA A 531 17.98 7.96 3.28
CA ALA A 531 18.50 9.27 2.90
C ALA A 531 20.00 9.19 2.60
N LYS A 532 20.76 8.57 3.51
CA LYS A 532 22.20 8.34 3.34
C LYS A 532 22.53 7.50 2.09
N ALA A 533 21.81 6.41 1.87
CA ALA A 533 22.01 5.54 0.71
C ALA A 533 21.73 6.26 -0.62
N LEU A 534 20.81 7.22 -0.62
CA LEU A 534 20.47 8.04 -1.79
C LEU A 534 21.31 9.32 -1.92
N GLY A 535 22.25 9.57 -1.00
CA GLY A 535 23.05 10.80 -0.99
C GLY A 535 22.23 12.06 -0.64
N TYR A 536 21.07 11.90 -0.01
CA TYR A 536 20.26 13.00 0.50
C TYR A 536 20.70 13.32 1.95
N PRO A 537 21.28 14.50 2.23
CA PRO A 537 21.89 14.80 3.53
C PRO A 537 20.83 15.25 4.54
N LEU A 538 19.88 14.34 4.83
CA LEU A 538 18.92 14.51 5.91
C LEU A 538 19.67 14.45 7.25
N PRO A 539 19.65 15.52 8.07
CA PRO A 539 20.51 15.59 9.23
C PRO A 539 20.05 14.61 10.31
N TRP A 540 21.02 13.96 10.92
CA TRP A 540 20.80 13.22 12.15
C TRP A 540 20.41 14.17 13.30
N PRO A 541 19.63 13.70 14.29
CA PRO A 541 19.42 14.42 15.54
C PRO A 541 20.74 14.90 16.14
N LYS A 542 20.75 16.06 16.82
CA LYS A 542 21.98 16.67 17.36
C LYS A 542 22.86 15.69 18.16
N PRO A 543 22.33 14.84 19.05
CA PRO A 543 23.15 13.86 19.77
C PRO A 543 23.83 12.81 18.88
N TYR A 544 23.35 12.61 17.64
CA TYR A 544 23.84 11.64 16.66
C TYR A 544 24.59 12.32 15.51
N SER A 545 24.96 13.59 15.63
CA SER A 545 25.55 14.36 14.52
C SER A 545 26.86 13.78 13.98
N THR A 546 27.58 12.96 14.77
CA THR A 546 28.78 12.23 14.32
C THR A 546 28.48 11.24 13.19
N LEU A 547 27.23 10.80 13.03
CA LEU A 547 26.79 9.92 11.94
C LEU A 547 26.71 10.61 10.57
N ASN A 548 26.77 11.95 10.53
CA ASN A 548 26.90 12.71 9.28
C ASN A 548 28.23 12.41 8.57
N GLU A 549 29.29 12.08 9.32
CA GLU A 549 30.64 11.83 8.79
C GLU A 549 31.08 10.37 8.90
N TYR A 550 30.40 9.57 9.74
CA TYR A 550 30.73 8.16 9.95
C TYR A 550 30.16 7.26 8.85
N THR A 551 30.97 6.43 8.21
CA THR A 551 30.50 5.40 7.26
C THR A 551 30.62 4.01 7.91
N PRO A 552 29.50 3.34 8.22
CA PRO A 552 29.54 2.00 8.79
C PRO A 552 30.14 1.01 7.81
N ARG A 553 30.96 0.08 8.31
CA ARG A 553 31.36 -1.12 7.56
C ARG A 553 30.21 -2.11 7.62
N ILE A 554 29.23 -1.96 6.73
CA ILE A 554 28.14 -2.91 6.61
C ILE A 554 28.70 -4.13 5.87
N VAL A 555 28.74 -5.28 6.54
CA VAL A 555 29.05 -6.56 5.89
C VAL A 555 27.79 -6.93 5.09
N SER A 556 27.89 -6.80 3.77
CA SER A 556 26.82 -7.11 2.81
C SER A 556 26.59 -8.61 2.68
#